data_AF-A0A514WRW0-F1
#
_entry.id   AF-A0A514WRW0-F1
#
_cell.length_a   1.000
_cell.length_b   1.000
_cell.length_c   1.000
_cell.angle_alpha   90.00
_cell.angle_beta   90.00
_cell.angle_gamma   90.00
#
_symmetry.space_group_name_H-M   'P 1'
#
loop_
_entity.id
_entity.type
_entity.pdbx_description
1 polymer ?
#
loop_
_entity_poly.entity_id
_entity_poly.type
_entity_poly.pdbx_seq_one_letter_code
_entity_poly.pdbx_strand_id
1 'polypeptide(L)'
;MNFKQVTAQLEKNSLQLFYFFMGAAVLLRLVDDVMVGRYAIHAGEIFSYRHPGYFPLYGTTLLLIEWALTFTGGVLLFTQERKWGAWLAAIGITMSLTQMMQNQKILLWIILWTIALSSSLAGNIPARRFLKWQIILVYVFGALSKVFDQFITGKTLQTLAFVQTQDSTDHLLKVLWQPLLSLPTAQLMSWTVIILEILIPFLLMRKKEFAWIFVLVLHGGFMLMMKDIASFSFAMFALAAIFYCPDVIIKEEDLIQPVSEPG
;
A
#
# COMPACT_ATOMS: atom_id res chain seq x y z
N MET A 1 -20.07 -1.04 -28.71
CA MET A 1 -19.43 -0.02 -27.86
C MET A 1 -18.15 0.43 -28.54
N ASN A 2 -17.97 1.74 -28.80
CA ASN A 2 -16.77 2.25 -29.48
C ASN A 2 -15.54 2.00 -28.58
N PHE A 3 -14.38 1.66 -29.16
CA PHE A 3 -13.11 1.45 -28.45
C PHE A 3 -12.82 2.56 -27.42
N LYS A 4 -13.08 3.83 -27.75
CA LYS A 4 -12.92 4.98 -26.85
C LYS A 4 -13.79 4.90 -25.59
N GLN A 5 -15.04 4.46 -25.74
CA GLN A 5 -15.96 4.27 -24.60
C GLN A 5 -15.45 3.15 -23.69
N VAL A 6 -14.91 2.07 -24.27
CA VAL A 6 -14.35 0.95 -23.51
C VAL A 6 -13.13 1.41 -22.72
N THR A 7 -12.22 2.17 -23.35
CA THR A 7 -11.02 2.69 -22.67
C THR A 7 -11.37 3.67 -21.55
N ALA A 8 -12.33 4.57 -21.77
CA ALA A 8 -12.76 5.53 -20.75
C ALA A 8 -13.44 4.85 -19.56
N GLN A 9 -14.25 3.81 -19.80
CA GLN A 9 -14.88 3.04 -18.73
C GLN A 9 -13.86 2.25 -17.91
N LEU A 10 -12.87 1.62 -18.57
CA LEU A 10 -11.79 0.90 -17.89
C LEU A 10 -10.94 1.84 -17.04
N GLU A 11 -10.58 3.01 -17.57
CA GLU A 11 -9.87 4.06 -16.83
C GLU A 11 -10.67 4.47 -15.58
N LYS A 12 -11.94 4.84 -15.75
CA LYS A 12 -12.82 5.23 -14.64
C LYS A 12 -12.89 4.15 -13.55
N ASN A 13 -13.12 2.90 -13.93
CA ASN A 13 -13.20 1.78 -12.99
C ASN A 13 -11.87 1.54 -12.27
N SER A 14 -10.74 1.58 -13.01
CA SER A 14 -9.41 1.38 -12.44
C SER A 14 -9.03 2.47 -11.43
N LEU A 15 -9.36 3.73 -11.74
CA LEU A 15 -9.11 4.86 -10.83
C LEU A 15 -10.02 4.79 -9.62
N GLN A 16 -11.30 4.44 -9.78
CA GLN A 16 -12.19 4.22 -8.64
C GLN A 16 -11.64 3.13 -7.70
N LEU A 17 -11.17 2.02 -8.26
CA LEU A 17 -10.56 0.94 -7.48
C LEU A 17 -9.26 1.38 -6.81
N PHE A 18 -8.41 2.13 -7.52
CA PHE A 18 -7.20 2.75 -6.97
C PHE A 18 -7.53 3.62 -5.75
N TYR A 19 -8.47 4.55 -5.88
CA TYR A 19 -8.84 5.45 -4.79
C TYR A 19 -9.52 4.73 -3.62
N PHE A 20 -10.33 3.71 -3.90
CA PHE A 20 -10.90 2.85 -2.86
C PHE A 20 -9.81 2.18 -2.03
N PHE A 21 -8.86 1.50 -2.68
CA PHE A 21 -7.76 0.85 -1.98
C PHE A 21 -6.83 1.85 -1.29
N MET A 22 -6.59 3.03 -1.87
CA MET A 22 -5.80 4.08 -1.21
C MET A 22 -6.50 4.63 0.03
N GLY A 23 -7.80 4.93 -0.04
CA GLY A 23 -8.58 5.36 1.12
C GLY A 23 -8.55 4.33 2.23
N ALA A 24 -8.73 3.05 1.88
CA ALA A 24 -8.63 1.94 2.82
C ALA A 24 -7.22 1.79 3.39
N ALA A 25 -6.16 1.92 2.59
CA ALA A 25 -4.77 1.87 3.06
C ALA A 25 -4.48 2.97 4.11
N VAL A 26 -4.96 4.19 3.86
CA VAL A 26 -4.82 5.32 4.79
C VAL A 26 -5.59 5.09 6.09
N LEU A 27 -6.81 4.54 6.04
CA LEU A 27 -7.56 4.22 7.24
C LEU A 27 -6.96 3.05 8.02
N LEU A 28 -6.55 1.98 7.33
CA LEU A 28 -5.87 0.83 7.93
C LEU A 28 -4.57 1.23 8.60
N ARG A 29 -3.89 2.28 8.11
CA ARG A 29 -2.68 2.79 8.75
C ARG A 29 -2.95 3.29 10.19
N LEU A 30 -4.12 3.86 10.45
CA LEU A 30 -4.54 4.23 11.81
C LEU A 30 -4.83 3.00 12.66
N VAL A 31 -5.45 1.97 12.06
CA VAL A 31 -5.66 0.68 12.72
C VAL A 31 -4.31 0.07 13.11
N ASP A 32 -3.34 0.07 12.20
CA ASP A 32 -1.97 -0.41 12.46
C ASP A 32 -1.33 0.37 13.63
N ASP A 33 -1.50 1.69 13.70
CA ASP A 33 -1.02 2.50 14.83
C ASP A 33 -1.67 2.13 16.17
N VAL A 34 -2.99 1.91 16.17
CA VAL A 34 -3.72 1.50 17.38
C VAL A 34 -3.26 0.11 17.82
N MET A 35 -3.11 -0.83 16.90
CA MET A 35 -2.67 -2.20 17.18
C MET A 35 -1.25 -2.27 17.73
N VAL A 36 -0.36 -1.37 17.30
CA VAL A 36 1.01 -1.26 17.83
C VAL A 36 1.08 -0.43 19.12
N GLY A 37 -0.07 0.02 19.65
CA GLY A 37 -0.12 0.76 20.92
C GLY A 37 0.48 2.16 20.82
N ARG A 38 0.45 2.79 19.63
CA ARG A 38 1.11 4.08 19.37
C ARG A 38 0.67 5.17 20.34
N TYR A 39 -0.62 5.22 20.69
CA TYR A 39 -1.13 6.19 21.67
C TYR A 39 -0.41 6.06 23.02
N ALA A 40 -0.29 4.85 23.56
CA ALA A 40 0.35 4.58 24.85
C ALA A 40 1.84 4.97 24.85
N ILE A 41 2.52 4.82 23.69
CA ILE A 41 3.89 5.33 23.50
C ILE A 41 3.92 6.85 23.65
N HIS A 42 3.02 7.58 22.97
CA HIS A 42 2.96 9.04 23.06
C HIS A 42 2.46 9.55 24.42
N ALA A 43 1.59 8.80 25.10
CA ALA A 43 1.15 9.09 26.46
C ALA A 43 2.25 8.89 27.50
N GLY A 44 3.32 8.16 27.16
CA GLY A 44 4.42 7.84 28.08
C GLY A 44 4.13 6.64 28.98
N GLU A 45 3.11 5.83 28.65
CA GLU A 45 2.71 4.64 29.42
C GLU A 45 3.68 3.47 29.20
N ILE A 46 4.17 3.31 27.96
CA ILE A 46 5.11 2.24 27.59
C ILE A 46 6.56 2.69 27.82
N PHE A 47 6.86 3.96 27.52
CA PHE A 47 8.19 4.56 27.71
C PHE A 47 8.05 5.88 28.46
N SER A 48 8.28 5.85 29.77
CA SER A 48 8.19 7.03 30.64
C SER A 48 9.25 8.10 30.34
N TYR A 49 10.40 7.70 29.78
CA TYR A 49 11.46 8.61 29.35
C TYR A 49 11.29 9.01 27.88
N ARG A 50 10.73 10.20 27.65
CA ARG A 50 10.83 10.90 26.37
C ARG A 50 12.26 11.40 26.21
N HIS A 51 13.15 10.60 25.63
CA HIS A 51 14.57 10.92 25.53
C HIS A 51 14.80 12.36 24.99
N PRO A 52 15.43 13.25 25.77
CA PRO A 52 16.04 14.45 25.24
C PRO A 52 17.33 14.01 24.54
N GLY A 53 17.31 13.79 23.22
CA GLY A 53 18.58 13.49 22.55
C GLY A 53 18.54 13.15 21.07
N TYR A 54 17.54 12.44 20.57
CA TYR A 54 17.60 11.97 19.17
C TYR A 54 16.44 12.44 18.30
N PHE A 55 15.17 12.27 18.68
CA PHE A 55 14.03 13.01 18.10
C PHE A 55 12.88 13.00 19.12
N PRO A 56 12.43 14.15 19.66
CA PRO A 56 11.34 14.16 20.63
C PRO A 56 10.05 13.69 19.94
N LEU A 57 9.44 12.62 20.44
CA LEU A 57 8.06 12.29 20.10
C LEU A 57 7.19 13.48 20.49
N TYR A 58 6.42 14.01 19.55
CA TYR A 58 5.51 15.10 19.87
C TYR A 58 4.41 14.61 20.84
N GLY A 59 3.76 15.52 21.55
CA GLY A 59 2.74 15.18 22.56
C GLY A 59 1.47 14.52 21.99
N THR A 60 0.67 13.88 22.84
CA THR A 60 -0.57 13.18 22.47
C THR A 60 -1.56 14.06 21.70
N THR A 61 -1.63 15.36 21.99
CA THR A 61 -2.47 16.31 21.24
C THR A 61 -2.11 16.36 19.76
N LEU A 62 -0.82 16.43 19.42
CA LEU A 62 -0.38 16.43 18.03
C LEU A 62 -0.61 15.06 17.36
N LEU A 63 -0.63 13.96 18.14
CA LEU A 63 -0.95 12.63 17.61
C LEU A 63 -2.41 12.55 17.21
N LEU A 64 -3.31 13.09 18.04
CA LEU A 64 -4.73 13.16 17.73
C LEU A 64 -4.99 14.04 16.50
N ILE A 65 -4.24 15.13 16.32
CA ILE A 65 -4.30 15.95 15.10
C ILE A 65 -3.82 15.14 13.88
N GLU A 66 -2.68 14.45 13.96
CA GLU A 66 -2.21 13.56 12.89
C GLU A 66 -3.26 12.51 12.52
N TRP A 67 -3.86 11.87 13.51
CA TRP A 67 -4.89 10.85 13.32
C TRP A 67 -6.16 11.44 12.70
N ALA A 68 -6.60 12.61 13.15
CA ALA A 68 -7.75 13.29 12.58
C ALA A 68 -7.53 13.67 11.11
N LEU A 69 -6.34 14.19 10.76
CA LEU A 69 -5.96 14.51 9.39
C LEU A 69 -5.92 13.26 8.51
N THR A 70 -5.27 12.20 8.99
CA THR A 70 -5.17 10.91 8.28
C THR A 70 -6.55 10.28 8.09
N PHE A 71 -7.39 10.28 9.13
CA PHE A 71 -8.75 9.72 9.09
C PHE A 71 -9.62 10.48 8.09
N THR A 72 -9.68 11.80 8.24
CA THR A 72 -10.46 12.67 7.35
C THR A 72 -9.96 12.54 5.91
N GLY A 73 -8.64 12.52 5.72
CA GLY A 73 -8.01 12.31 4.42
C GLY A 73 -8.41 10.97 3.79
N GLY A 74 -8.35 9.88 4.56
CA GLY A 74 -8.77 8.55 4.14
C GLY A 74 -10.24 8.47 3.75
N VAL A 75 -11.14 9.08 4.55
CA VAL A 75 -12.58 9.16 4.24
C VAL A 75 -12.84 9.93 2.95
N LEU A 76 -12.21 11.10 2.78
CA LEU A 76 -12.41 11.93 1.59
C LEU A 76 -11.91 11.27 0.30
N LEU A 77 -10.93 10.35 0.36
CA LEU A 77 -10.48 9.58 -0.80
C LEU A 77 -11.57 8.67 -1.40
N PHE A 78 -12.59 8.29 -0.63
CA PHE A 78 -13.77 7.56 -1.14
C PHE A 78 -14.80 8.47 -1.85
N THR A 79 -14.67 9.79 -1.70
CA THR A 79 -15.64 10.77 -2.20
C THR A 79 -15.19 11.38 -3.54
N GLN A 80 -15.81 12.49 -3.94
CA GLN A 80 -15.35 13.31 -5.06
C GLN A 80 -14.23 14.28 -4.65
N GLU A 81 -14.07 14.55 -3.35
CA GLU A 81 -13.06 15.46 -2.78
C GLU A 81 -11.68 14.80 -2.60
N ARG A 82 -11.33 13.89 -3.50
CA ARG A 82 -10.14 13.02 -3.40
C ARG A 82 -8.84 13.80 -3.29
N LYS A 83 -8.79 14.96 -3.94
CA LYS A 83 -7.62 15.85 -3.90
C LYS A 83 -7.38 16.39 -2.49
N TRP A 84 -8.44 16.91 -1.85
CA TRP A 84 -8.36 17.37 -0.47
C TRP A 84 -8.08 16.22 0.49
N GLY A 85 -8.70 15.06 0.23
CA GLY A 85 -8.40 13.83 0.98
C GLY A 85 -6.92 13.46 0.94
N ALA A 86 -6.32 13.50 -0.25
CA ALA A 86 -4.88 13.25 -0.43
C ALA A 86 -4.00 14.29 0.27
N TRP A 87 -4.35 15.58 0.23
CA TRP A 87 -3.61 16.63 0.95
C TRP A 87 -3.61 16.40 2.45
N LEU A 88 -4.78 16.19 3.06
CA LEU A 88 -4.90 15.97 4.50
C LEU A 88 -4.15 14.71 4.93
N ALA A 89 -4.31 13.61 4.19
CA ALA A 89 -3.58 12.37 4.46
C ALA A 89 -2.07 12.54 4.28
N ALA A 90 -1.61 13.25 3.24
CA ALA A 90 -0.18 13.50 3.01
C ALA A 90 0.45 14.31 4.15
N ILE A 91 -0.24 15.33 4.66
CA ILE A 91 0.21 16.11 5.82
C ILE A 91 0.26 15.22 7.07
N GLY A 92 -0.79 14.44 7.34
CA GLY A 92 -0.82 13.49 8.46
C GLY A 92 0.33 12.48 8.40
N ILE A 93 0.56 11.85 7.24
CA ILE A 93 1.67 10.92 7.05
C ILE A 93 3.04 11.61 7.16
N THR A 94 3.16 12.88 6.74
CA THR A 94 4.39 13.66 6.92
C THR A 94 4.69 13.84 8.41
N MET A 95 3.68 14.22 9.21
CA MET A 95 3.81 14.25 10.67
C MET A 95 4.26 12.88 11.21
N SER A 96 3.68 11.79 10.71
CA SER A 96 3.99 10.43 11.13
C SER A 96 5.44 10.03 10.85
N LEU A 97 5.98 10.48 9.71
CA LEU A 97 7.36 10.23 9.29
C LEU A 97 8.38 10.98 10.15
N THR A 98 8.06 12.18 10.65
CA THR A 98 8.97 12.94 11.54
C THR A 98 9.30 12.20 12.83
N GLN A 99 8.47 11.23 13.21
CA GLN A 99 8.64 10.45 14.44
C GLN A 99 9.18 9.05 14.21
N MET A 100 8.79 8.42 13.11
CA MET A 100 9.13 7.03 12.82
C MET A 100 9.10 6.81 11.32
N MET A 101 10.29 6.71 10.73
CA MET A 101 10.44 6.33 9.34
C MET A 101 10.15 4.84 9.19
N GLN A 102 9.18 4.51 8.33
CA GLN A 102 8.87 3.14 7.92
C GLN A 102 8.69 3.13 6.41
N ASN A 103 9.16 2.07 5.75
CA ASN A 103 9.08 1.94 4.29
C ASN A 103 7.64 2.10 3.77
N GLN A 104 6.66 1.50 4.47
CA GLN A 104 5.25 1.63 4.11
C GLN A 104 4.70 3.06 4.22
N LYS A 105 5.14 3.82 5.23
CA LYS A 105 4.77 5.24 5.37
C LYS A 105 5.39 6.09 4.27
N ILE A 106 6.64 5.82 3.92
CA ILE A 106 7.33 6.53 2.83
C ILE A 106 6.60 6.27 1.51
N LEU A 107 6.20 5.03 1.24
CA LEU A 107 5.42 4.71 0.04
C LEU A 107 4.07 5.45 0.02
N LEU A 108 3.30 5.38 1.10
CA LEU A 108 2.03 6.13 1.22
C LEU A 108 2.25 7.63 1.03
N TRP A 109 3.29 8.19 1.65
CA TRP A 109 3.66 9.60 1.52
C TRP A 109 3.90 9.99 0.06
N ILE A 110 4.72 9.22 -0.67
CA ILE A 110 5.01 9.47 -2.10
C ILE A 110 3.71 9.44 -2.92
N ILE A 111 2.86 8.43 -2.72
CA ILE A 111 1.61 8.28 -3.48
C ILE A 111 0.66 9.44 -3.18
N LEU A 112 0.44 9.77 -1.90
CA LEU A 112 -0.49 10.80 -1.47
C LEU A 112 -0.05 12.19 -1.96
N TRP A 113 1.23 12.52 -1.87
CA TRP A 113 1.75 13.76 -2.44
C TRP A 113 1.60 13.81 -3.96
N THR A 114 1.82 12.69 -4.65
CA THR A 114 1.58 12.61 -6.11
C THR A 114 0.12 12.91 -6.44
N ILE A 115 -0.83 12.34 -5.69
CA ILE A 115 -2.26 12.62 -5.89
C ILE A 115 -2.56 14.09 -5.57
N ALA A 116 -2.11 14.58 -4.41
CA ALA A 116 -2.39 15.92 -3.90
C ALA A 116 -1.90 17.03 -4.84
N LEU A 117 -0.71 16.84 -5.42
CA LEU A 117 -0.09 17.79 -6.33
C LEU A 117 -0.56 17.65 -7.78
N SER A 118 -1.20 16.53 -8.14
CA SER A 118 -1.78 16.36 -9.47
C SER A 118 -3.08 17.18 -9.64
N SER A 119 -3.31 17.74 -10.82
CA SER A 119 -4.60 18.38 -11.18
C SER A 119 -5.72 17.34 -11.27
N SER A 120 -5.44 16.19 -11.89
CA SER A 120 -6.27 14.99 -11.93
C SER A 120 -5.44 13.78 -12.36
N LEU A 121 -5.56 12.65 -11.68
CA LEU A 121 -4.87 11.41 -12.12
C LEU A 121 -5.39 10.88 -13.46
N ALA A 122 -6.65 11.14 -13.84
CA ALA A 122 -7.20 10.72 -15.13
C ALA A 122 -6.57 11.46 -16.31
N GLY A 123 -6.23 12.74 -16.14
CA GLY A 123 -5.56 13.53 -17.18
C GLY A 123 -4.03 13.48 -17.13
N ASN A 124 -3.43 13.08 -16.01
CA ASN A 124 -2.00 13.23 -15.77
C ASN A 124 -1.22 11.93 -16.00
N ILE A 125 -0.87 11.65 -17.26
CA ILE A 125 -0.06 10.48 -17.65
C ILE A 125 1.28 10.41 -16.91
N PRO A 126 2.08 11.50 -16.78
CA PRO A 126 3.32 11.46 -16.01
C PRO A 126 3.13 10.98 -14.57
N ALA A 127 2.12 11.48 -13.86
CA ALA A 127 1.82 11.04 -12.50
C ALA A 127 1.46 9.55 -12.44
N ARG A 128 0.62 9.06 -13.37
CA ARG A 128 0.29 7.62 -13.44
C ARG A 128 1.53 6.76 -13.69
N ARG A 129 2.39 7.15 -14.64
CA ARG A 129 3.64 6.44 -14.91
C ARG A 129 4.57 6.44 -13.71
N PHE A 130 4.67 7.56 -13.00
CA PHE A 130 5.43 7.64 -11.77
C PHE A 130 4.93 6.64 -10.72
N LEU A 131 3.61 6.56 -10.50
CA LEU A 131 3.01 5.57 -9.60
C LEU A 131 3.26 4.13 -10.06
N LYS A 132 3.19 3.85 -11.37
CA LYS A 132 3.56 2.54 -11.94
C LYS A 132 5.02 2.20 -11.65
N TRP A 133 5.93 3.17 -11.71
CA TRP A 133 7.32 2.95 -11.35
C TRP A 133 7.52 2.71 -9.85
N GLN A 134 6.75 3.35 -8.98
CA GLN A 134 6.88 3.14 -7.53
C GLN A 134 6.66 1.67 -7.13
N ILE A 135 5.63 0.99 -7.67
CA ILE A 135 5.44 -0.44 -7.36
C ILE A 135 6.58 -1.31 -7.88
N ILE A 136 7.14 -1.00 -9.05
CA ILE A 136 8.28 -1.73 -9.62
C ILE A 136 9.48 -1.58 -8.68
N LEU A 137 9.78 -0.35 -8.23
CA LEU A 137 10.88 -0.08 -7.32
C LEU A 137 10.68 -0.80 -5.98
N VAL A 138 9.48 -0.71 -5.38
CA VAL A 138 9.17 -1.38 -4.11
C VAL A 138 9.41 -2.88 -4.20
N TYR A 139 8.98 -3.53 -5.27
CA TYR A 139 9.19 -4.96 -5.46
C TYR A 139 10.66 -5.31 -5.72
N VAL A 140 11.35 -4.57 -6.58
CA VAL A 140 12.77 -4.84 -6.90
C VAL A 140 13.64 -4.65 -5.66
N PHE A 141 13.49 -3.53 -4.94
CA PHE A 141 14.26 -3.29 -3.72
C PHE A 141 13.84 -4.24 -2.58
N GLY A 142 12.56 -4.59 -2.49
CA GLY A 142 12.05 -5.57 -1.54
C GLY A 142 12.63 -6.98 -1.76
N ALA A 143 12.79 -7.39 -3.01
CA ALA A 143 13.42 -8.67 -3.35
C ALA A 143 14.92 -8.63 -3.05
N LEU A 144 15.60 -7.54 -3.44
CA LEU A 144 17.03 -7.37 -3.16
C LEU A 144 17.33 -7.37 -1.66
N SER A 145 16.55 -6.67 -0.83
CA SER A 145 16.78 -6.66 0.62
C SER A 145 16.67 -8.06 1.22
N LYS A 146 15.71 -8.87 0.75
CA LYS A 146 15.53 -10.27 1.19
C LYS A 146 16.66 -11.20 0.78
N VAL A 147 17.46 -10.84 -0.23
CA VAL A 147 18.66 -11.62 -0.57
C VAL A 147 19.75 -11.46 0.50
N PHE A 148 19.88 -10.27 1.09
CA PHE A 148 20.97 -9.97 2.03
C PHE A 148 20.68 -10.35 3.49
N ASP A 149 19.41 -10.36 3.93
CA ASP A 149 19.03 -10.49 5.35
C ASP A 149 18.74 -11.93 5.82
N GLN A 150 19.50 -12.92 5.33
CA GLN A 150 19.27 -14.36 5.58
C GLN A 150 17.86 -14.89 5.21
N PHE A 151 16.97 -14.05 4.69
CA PHE A 151 15.62 -14.43 4.32
C PHE A 151 15.65 -15.52 3.25
N ILE A 152 16.57 -15.43 2.27
CA ILE A 152 16.81 -16.47 1.25
C ILE A 152 17.14 -17.86 1.82
N THR A 153 17.70 -17.93 3.03
CA THR A 153 18.01 -19.21 3.70
C THR A 153 16.82 -19.81 4.45
N GLY A 154 15.68 -19.11 4.50
CA GLY A 154 14.50 -19.51 5.27
C GLY A 154 14.57 -19.18 6.77
N LYS A 155 15.75 -18.87 7.32
CA LYS A 155 15.95 -18.62 8.75
C LYS A 155 15.06 -17.48 9.29
N THR A 156 14.94 -16.37 8.56
CA THR A 156 14.09 -15.24 8.99
C THR A 156 12.62 -15.64 9.12
N LEU A 157 12.09 -16.39 8.15
CA LEU A 157 10.71 -16.89 8.20
C LEU A 157 10.52 -17.95 9.29
N GLN A 158 11.50 -18.82 9.49
CA GLN A 158 11.47 -19.84 10.53
C GLN A 158 11.46 -19.19 11.93
N THR A 159 12.32 -18.20 12.16
CA THR A 159 12.34 -17.43 13.42
C THR A 159 11.01 -16.72 13.65
N LEU A 160 10.45 -16.09 12.62
CA LEU A 160 9.14 -15.43 12.72
C LEU A 160 8.03 -16.45 13.04
N ALA A 161 8.04 -17.62 12.40
CA ALA A 161 7.11 -18.71 12.69
C ALA A 161 7.23 -19.20 14.13
N PHE A 162 8.45 -19.33 14.65
CA PHE A 162 8.70 -19.72 16.04
C PHE A 162 8.08 -18.71 17.02
N VAL A 163 8.35 -17.41 16.83
CA VAL A 163 7.80 -16.34 17.68
C VAL A 163 6.27 -16.32 17.61
N GLN A 164 5.69 -16.34 16.40
CA GLN A 164 4.23 -16.28 16.23
C GLN A 164 3.52 -17.52 16.80
N THR A 165 4.11 -18.71 16.68
CA THR A 165 3.50 -19.93 17.24
C THR A 165 3.60 -19.98 18.76
N GLN A 166 4.63 -19.39 19.37
CA GLN A 166 4.77 -19.32 20.82
C GLN A 166 3.82 -18.28 21.45
N ASP A 167 3.71 -17.09 20.85
CA ASP A 167 3.03 -15.95 21.46
C ASP A 167 1.55 -15.82 21.06
N SER A 168 1.10 -16.47 19.99
CA SER A 168 -0.28 -16.33 19.50
C SER A 168 -1.27 -17.14 20.33
N THR A 169 -2.34 -16.51 20.80
CA THR A 169 -3.53 -17.20 21.33
C THR A 169 -4.46 -17.71 20.22
N ASP A 170 -4.27 -17.23 18.98
CA ASP A 170 -5.09 -17.61 17.82
C ASP A 170 -4.60 -18.95 17.23
N HIS A 171 -5.47 -19.96 17.29
CA HIS A 171 -5.22 -21.30 16.77
C HIS A 171 -5.07 -21.31 15.25
N LEU A 172 -5.82 -20.50 14.50
CA LEU A 172 -5.74 -20.46 13.04
C LEU A 172 -4.37 -19.96 12.60
N LEU A 173 -3.89 -18.86 13.21
CA LEU A 173 -2.56 -18.33 12.94
C LEU A 173 -1.48 -19.37 13.25
N LYS A 174 -1.59 -20.07 14.38
CA LYS A 174 -0.66 -21.16 14.73
C LYS A 174 -0.57 -22.23 13.65
N VAL A 175 -1.71 -22.69 13.14
CA VAL A 175 -1.77 -23.69 12.06
C VAL A 175 -1.12 -23.18 10.78
N LEU A 176 -1.34 -21.90 10.41
CA LEU A 176 -0.74 -21.31 9.22
C LEU A 176 0.79 -21.18 9.34
N TRP A 177 1.30 -20.90 10.55
CA TRP A 177 2.73 -20.76 10.80
C TRP A 177 3.46 -22.09 11.00
N GLN A 178 2.78 -23.14 11.45
CA GLN A 178 3.40 -24.42 11.82
C GLN A 178 4.28 -25.06 10.71
N PRO A 179 3.89 -25.06 9.42
CA PRO A 179 4.75 -25.60 8.36
C PRO A 179 6.09 -24.88 8.24
N LEU A 180 6.14 -23.59 8.57
CA LEU A 180 7.34 -22.75 8.47
C LEU A 180 8.33 -22.96 9.62
N LEU A 181 8.00 -23.77 10.63
CA LEU A 181 8.96 -24.22 11.64
C LEU A 181 10.00 -25.19 11.04
N SER A 182 9.67 -25.85 9.93
CA SER A 182 10.60 -26.66 9.15
C SER A 182 11.47 -25.76 8.26
N LEU A 183 12.80 -25.85 8.40
CA LEU A 183 13.73 -25.04 7.62
C LEU A 183 13.57 -25.25 6.09
N PRO A 184 13.45 -26.49 5.55
CA PRO A 184 13.18 -26.69 4.13
C PRO A 184 11.92 -25.98 3.63
N THR A 185 10.83 -26.02 4.39
CA THR A 185 9.57 -25.37 4.02
C THR A 185 9.70 -23.85 4.08
N ALA A 186 10.34 -23.32 5.13
CA ALA A 186 10.62 -21.89 5.25
C ALA A 186 11.50 -21.39 4.10
N GLN A 187 12.54 -22.15 3.73
CA GLN A 187 13.42 -21.80 2.62
C GLN A 187 12.67 -21.80 1.28
N LEU A 188 11.81 -22.80 1.03
CA LEU A 188 10.97 -22.84 -0.18
C LEU A 188 10.02 -21.64 -0.24
N MET A 189 9.38 -21.29 0.88
CA MET A 189 8.50 -20.12 0.95
C MET A 189 9.28 -18.83 0.72
N SER A 190 10.48 -18.69 1.30
CA SER A 190 11.34 -17.52 1.06
C SER A 190 11.68 -17.34 -0.41
N TRP A 191 12.09 -18.42 -1.09
CA TRP A 191 12.35 -18.37 -2.53
C TRP A 191 11.09 -18.02 -3.33
N THR A 192 9.95 -18.60 -2.95
CA THR A 192 8.66 -18.31 -3.58
C THR A 192 8.34 -16.82 -3.48
N VAL A 193 8.47 -16.21 -2.30
CA VAL A 193 8.27 -14.77 -2.09
C VAL A 193 9.22 -13.95 -2.97
N ILE A 194 10.52 -14.24 -2.97
CA ILE A 194 11.50 -13.48 -3.77
C ILE A 194 11.19 -13.58 -5.28
N ILE A 195 10.88 -14.79 -5.76
CA ILE A 195 10.53 -15.01 -7.17
C ILE A 195 9.25 -14.24 -7.53
N LEU A 196 8.24 -14.27 -6.66
CA LEU A 196 7.00 -13.51 -6.88
C LEU A 196 7.27 -12.00 -6.91
N GLU A 197 8.06 -11.46 -5.98
CA GLU A 197 8.40 -10.03 -5.97
C GLU A 197 9.13 -9.61 -7.26
N ILE A 198 10.00 -10.45 -7.83
CA ILE A 198 10.66 -10.15 -9.11
C ILE A 198 9.69 -10.30 -10.29
N LEU A 199 8.81 -11.31 -10.26
CA LEU A 199 7.91 -11.65 -11.35
C LEU A 199 6.73 -10.68 -11.48
N ILE A 200 6.18 -10.19 -10.36
CA ILE A 200 5.00 -9.33 -10.34
C ILE A 200 5.18 -8.06 -11.17
N PRO A 201 6.26 -7.26 -11.05
CA PRO A 201 6.51 -6.10 -11.90
C PRO A 201 6.44 -6.43 -13.40
N PHE A 202 7.08 -7.53 -13.80
CA PHE A 202 7.08 -7.97 -15.20
C PHE A 202 5.67 -8.35 -15.68
N LEU A 203 4.92 -9.08 -14.85
CA LEU A 203 3.54 -9.46 -15.15
C LEU A 203 2.61 -8.23 -15.19
N LEU A 204 2.76 -7.26 -14.29
CA LEU A 204 1.95 -6.03 -14.30
C LEU A 204 2.09 -5.26 -15.62
N MET A 205 3.29 -5.25 -16.22
CA MET A 205 3.52 -4.59 -17.52
C MET A 205 2.99 -5.39 -18.73
N ARG A 206 2.94 -6.72 -18.64
CA ARG A 206 2.67 -7.59 -19.80
C ARG A 206 1.31 -8.30 -19.78
N LYS A 207 0.84 -8.70 -18.61
CA LYS A 207 -0.32 -9.57 -18.36
C LYS A 207 -1.00 -9.17 -17.03
N LYS A 208 -1.53 -7.95 -17.00
CA LYS A 208 -2.10 -7.30 -15.80
C LYS A 208 -3.21 -8.10 -15.12
N GLU A 209 -4.03 -8.82 -15.89
CA GLU A 209 -5.13 -9.67 -15.42
C GLU A 209 -4.61 -10.77 -14.47
N PHE A 210 -3.50 -11.41 -14.84
CA PHE A 210 -2.86 -12.45 -14.02
C PHE A 210 -2.06 -11.84 -12.88
N ALA A 211 -1.37 -10.72 -13.14
CA ALA A 211 -0.51 -10.05 -12.16
C ALA A 211 -1.27 -9.68 -10.88
N TRP A 212 -2.51 -9.23 -11.01
CA TRP A 212 -3.37 -8.86 -9.87
C TRP A 212 -3.58 -10.02 -8.89
N ILE A 213 -3.75 -11.24 -9.39
CA ILE A 213 -3.91 -12.44 -8.56
C ILE A 213 -2.65 -12.66 -7.73
N PHE A 214 -1.46 -12.50 -8.32
CA PHE A 214 -0.20 -12.64 -7.58
C PHE A 214 -0.01 -11.56 -6.51
N VAL A 215 -0.40 -10.31 -6.80
CA VAL A 215 -0.38 -9.23 -5.80
C VAL A 215 -1.33 -9.57 -4.65
N LEU A 216 -2.56 -9.99 -4.94
CA LEU A 216 -3.55 -10.40 -3.93
C LEU A 216 -3.07 -11.56 -3.07
N VAL A 217 -2.52 -12.61 -3.68
CA VAL A 217 -2.03 -13.80 -2.97
C VAL A 217 -0.85 -13.44 -2.08
N LEU A 218 0.13 -12.69 -2.61
CA LEU A 218 1.33 -12.32 -1.85
C LEU A 218 0.99 -11.40 -0.67
N HIS A 219 0.33 -10.27 -0.95
CA HIS A 219 0.02 -9.29 0.07
C HIS A 219 -1.13 -9.71 0.98
N GLY A 220 -2.13 -10.43 0.47
CA GLY A 220 -3.15 -11.05 1.31
C GLY A 220 -2.55 -12.10 2.25
N GLY A 221 -1.59 -12.89 1.76
CA GLY A 221 -0.80 -13.79 2.60
C GLY A 221 -0.05 -13.04 3.70
N PHE A 222 0.65 -11.97 3.36
CA PHE A 222 1.34 -11.13 4.36
C PHE A 222 0.37 -10.51 5.37
N MET A 223 -0.79 -10.02 4.95
CA MET A 223 -1.81 -9.49 5.86
C MET A 223 -2.30 -10.50 6.89
N LEU A 224 -2.47 -11.76 6.48
CA LEU A 224 -2.89 -12.82 7.39
C LEU A 224 -1.77 -13.20 8.37
N MET A 225 -0.53 -13.18 7.90
CA MET A 225 0.61 -13.69 8.65
C MET A 225 1.21 -12.64 9.59
N MET A 226 1.26 -11.37 9.16
CA MET A 226 1.92 -10.29 9.87
C MET A 226 0.88 -9.28 10.36
N LYS A 227 0.98 -8.93 11.64
CA LYS A 227 0.30 -7.74 12.20
C LYS A 227 0.88 -6.50 11.51
N ASP A 228 0.15 -5.39 11.48
CA ASP A 228 0.60 -4.05 11.03
C ASP A 228 0.99 -3.84 9.56
N ILE A 229 0.77 -4.85 8.68
CA ILE A 229 1.07 -4.75 7.23
C ILE A 229 -0.17 -4.52 6.35
N ALA A 230 -1.34 -4.33 6.98
CA ALA A 230 -2.60 -4.17 6.27
C ALA A 230 -2.61 -2.90 5.40
N SER A 231 -2.15 -1.77 5.95
CA SER A 231 -2.04 -0.52 5.19
C SER A 231 -1.12 -0.65 3.97
N PHE A 232 0.04 -1.28 4.14
CA PHE A 232 0.97 -1.52 3.04
C PHE A 232 0.36 -2.41 1.95
N SER A 233 -0.29 -3.49 2.34
CA SER A 233 -0.91 -4.44 1.40
C SER A 233 -2.01 -3.78 0.57
N PHE A 234 -2.84 -2.94 1.19
CA PHE A 234 -3.84 -2.15 0.48
C PHE A 234 -3.22 -1.07 -0.43
N ALA A 235 -2.10 -0.46 -0.03
CA ALA A 235 -1.36 0.44 -0.92
C ALA A 235 -0.82 -0.29 -2.15
N MET A 236 -0.38 -1.55 -2.01
CA MET A 236 0.08 -2.37 -3.13
C MET A 236 -1.09 -2.79 -4.04
N PHE A 237 -2.27 -3.07 -3.48
CA PHE A 237 -3.50 -3.24 -4.28
C PHE A 237 -3.85 -1.97 -5.04
N ALA A 238 -3.81 -0.80 -4.40
CA ALA A 238 -4.05 0.45 -5.10
C ALA A 238 -3.08 0.63 -6.27
N LEU A 239 -1.76 0.52 -6.02
CA LEU A 239 -0.76 0.67 -7.06
C LEU A 239 -0.89 -0.35 -8.19
N ALA A 240 -1.27 -1.60 -7.91
CA ALA A 240 -1.52 -2.57 -8.98
C ALA A 240 -2.77 -2.20 -9.81
N ALA A 241 -3.77 -1.53 -9.23
CA ALA A 241 -4.98 -1.12 -9.95
C ALA A 241 -4.66 -0.05 -11.00
N ILE A 242 -3.63 0.77 -10.78
CA ILE A 242 -3.21 1.82 -11.72
C ILE A 242 -2.70 1.23 -13.06
N PHE A 243 -2.29 -0.04 -13.11
CA PHE A 243 -1.86 -0.70 -14.36
C PHE A 243 -3.02 -1.00 -15.31
N TYR A 244 -4.26 -1.02 -14.80
CA TYR A 244 -5.44 -1.13 -15.64
C TYR A 244 -5.80 0.19 -16.31
N CYS A 245 -5.27 1.32 -15.82
CA CYS A 245 -5.44 2.61 -16.44
C CYS A 245 -4.53 2.74 -17.69
N PRO A 246 -5.11 2.92 -18.89
CA PRO A 246 -4.32 3.08 -20.12
C PRO A 246 -3.50 4.39 -20.10
N ASP A 247 -2.34 4.36 -20.75
CA ASP A 247 -1.48 5.54 -20.99
C ASP A 247 -1.84 6.18 -22.35
N VAL A 248 -3.12 6.43 -22.57
CA VAL A 248 -3.63 7.03 -23.81
C VAL A 248 -4.22 8.39 -23.48
N ILE A 249 -3.81 9.43 -24.21
CA ILE A 249 -4.46 10.75 -24.15
C ILE A 249 -5.75 10.61 -24.96
N ILE A 250 -6.91 10.65 -24.31
CA ILE A 250 -8.18 10.85 -25.01
C ILE A 250 -8.34 12.35 -25.19
N LYS A 251 -8.31 12.86 -26.42
CA LYS A 251 -8.60 14.27 -26.69
C LYS A 251 -10.09 14.53 -26.44
N GLU A 252 -10.44 15.72 -25.94
CA GLU A 252 -11.84 16.06 -25.63
C GLU A 252 -12.71 16.14 -26.89
N GLU A 253 -12.11 16.58 -28.00
CA GLU A 253 -12.67 16.60 -29.37
C GLU A 253 -13.16 15.21 -29.85
N ASP A 254 -12.55 14.15 -29.32
CA ASP A 254 -12.80 12.77 -29.71
C ASP A 254 -13.99 12.12 -28.98
N LEU A 255 -14.53 12.79 -27.96
CA LEU A 255 -15.67 12.36 -27.14
C LEU A 255 -17.01 12.92 -27.63
N ILE A 256 -16.97 13.99 -28.44
CA ILE A 256 -18.15 14.61 -29.04
C ILE A 256 -18.31 14.03 -30.45
N GLN A 257 -18.70 12.76 -30.57
CA GLN A 257 -19.27 12.32 -31.84
C GLN A 257 -20.71 12.84 -31.89
N PRO A 258 -21.10 13.60 -32.93
CA PRO A 258 -22.48 14.01 -33.09
C PRO A 258 -23.33 12.74 -33.10
N VAL A 259 -24.35 12.71 -32.25
CA VAL A 259 -25.36 11.66 -32.29
C VAL A 259 -25.95 11.72 -33.69
N SER A 260 -25.63 10.73 -34.53
CA SER A 260 -26.23 10.63 -35.86
C SER A 260 -27.74 10.59 -35.65
N GLU A 261 -28.46 11.58 -36.17
CA GLU A 261 -29.91 11.61 -36.10
C GLU A 261 -30.46 10.28 -36.65
N PRO A 262 -31.39 9.63 -35.94
CA PRO A 262 -32.02 8.42 -36.46
C PRO A 262 -32.81 8.79 -37.73
N GLY A 263 -32.39 8.22 -38.86
CA GLY A 263 -33.15 8.26 -40.12
C GLY A 263 -34.33 7.30 -40.11
#